data_AF-L8JEC6-F1
#
_entry.id   AF-L8JEC6-F1
#
_cell.length_a   1.000
_cell.length_b   1.000
_cell.length_c   1.000
_cell.angle_alpha   90.00
_cell.angle_beta   90.00
_cell.angle_gamma   90.00
#
_symmetry.space_group_name_H-M   'P 1'
#
loop_
_entity.id
_entity.type
_entity.pdbx_description
1 polymer ?
#
loop_
_entity_poly.entity_id
_entity_poly.type
_entity_poly.pdbx_seq_one_letter_code
_entity_poly.pdbx_strand_id
1 'polypeptide(L)'
;MGKGNFLIFATVIGGVIVYGMGLAEKDKTSNKVNEWDNQIELLWENRSSQINLGDYPNINKKNWCGLYFGNKSTPEQDDFEQYLKKYKSNTLSNTQGLPDADLYGNLDGYKKLSCMEPDNQVFIDKIAYYESKIKSKNNKNIERSKSAWSYRVSTDEMTQEKSIYLSSRVGTTIKPMSFPYTGTESAIYFGCNSKSKWAYFWFSNQPNIRNDQTKSGYSLSKSRISFDDELENITMTQEWGSKFMHVRYPDWLSKKLTGKDIVKLELDWHGEGRAIFSYDVQGFKPLYSDFVKECSTL
;
A
#
# COMPACT_ATOMS: atom_id res chain seq x y z
N MET A 1 40.49 1.94 2.38
CA MET A 1 39.32 1.42 3.13
C MET A 1 38.12 1.41 2.18
N GLY A 2 37.77 0.25 1.64
CA GLY A 2 36.69 0.10 0.64
C GLY A 2 35.32 -0.02 1.30
N LYS A 3 34.32 0.70 0.77
CA LYS A 3 32.91 0.60 1.18
C LYS A 3 32.33 -0.73 0.66
N GLY A 4 32.00 -1.65 1.55
CA GLY A 4 31.23 -2.85 1.21
C GLY A 4 29.75 -2.53 1.13
N ASN A 5 29.10 -2.85 0.01
CA ASN A 5 27.65 -2.77 -0.12
C ASN A 5 27.01 -4.00 0.53
N PHE A 6 26.19 -3.77 1.56
CA PHE A 6 25.34 -4.80 2.16
C PHE A 6 24.02 -4.88 1.40
N LEU A 7 23.58 -6.09 1.08
CA LEU A 7 22.25 -6.38 0.55
C LEU A 7 21.45 -7.12 1.62
N ILE A 8 20.27 -6.58 1.94
CA ILE A 8 19.31 -7.21 2.82
C ILE A 8 18.40 -8.05 1.92
N PHE A 9 18.32 -9.35 2.18
CA PHE A 9 17.35 -10.22 1.54
C PHE A 9 16.31 -10.67 2.56
N ALA A 10 15.04 -10.65 2.13
CA ALA A 10 13.91 -11.15 2.90
C ALA A 10 13.47 -12.48 2.28
N THR A 11 13.39 -13.53 3.09
CA THR A 11 12.88 -14.83 2.64
C THR A 11 11.64 -15.18 3.48
N VAL A 12 10.57 -15.59 2.80
CA VAL A 12 9.34 -16.02 3.46
C VAL A 12 9.35 -17.54 3.56
N ILE A 13 9.39 -18.05 4.79
CA ILE A 13 9.23 -19.49 5.06
C ILE A 13 8.05 -19.59 6.02
N GLY A 14 6.96 -20.25 5.57
CA GLY A 14 5.78 -20.49 6.42
C GLY A 14 5.12 -19.24 6.99
N GLY A 15 5.14 -18.11 6.28
CA GLY A 15 4.49 -16.87 6.70
C GLY A 15 5.27 -16.00 7.69
N VAL A 16 6.50 -16.37 8.07
CA VAL A 16 7.40 -15.53 8.88
C VAL A 16 8.48 -14.91 7.97
N ILE A 17 8.67 -13.59 8.07
CA ILE A 17 9.76 -12.87 7.39
C ILE A 17 10.97 -12.84 8.31
N VAL A 18 12.06 -13.50 7.90
CA VAL A 18 13.35 -13.46 8.59
C VAL A 18 14.31 -12.57 7.78
N TYR A 19 14.93 -11.59 8.44
CA TYR A 19 15.94 -10.72 7.84
C TYR A 19 17.34 -11.24 8.20
N GLY A 20 18.14 -11.56 7.18
CA GLY A 20 19.55 -11.91 7.32
C GLY A 20 20.44 -10.86 6.65
N MET A 21 21.55 -10.51 7.31
CA MET A 21 22.63 -9.72 6.70
C MET A 21 23.73 -10.66 6.23
N GLY A 22 23.98 -10.69 4.92
CA GLY A 22 25.05 -11.49 4.31
C GLY A 22 25.95 -10.62 3.43
N LEU A 23 27.26 -10.88 3.47
CA LEU A 23 28.21 -10.31 2.52
C LEU A 23 27.97 -10.93 1.14
N ALA A 24 27.85 -10.09 0.12
CA ALA A 24 27.56 -10.52 -1.24
C ALA A 24 28.80 -11.19 -1.89
N GLU A 25 28.84 -12.52 -1.87
CA GLU A 25 29.58 -13.27 -2.89
C GLU A 25 28.85 -13.12 -4.22
N LYS A 26 29.48 -12.42 -5.18
CA LYS A 26 29.13 -12.57 -6.60
C LYS A 26 29.49 -14.00 -7.02
N ASP A 27 28.63 -14.60 -7.84
CA ASP A 27 28.74 -15.92 -8.46
C ASP A 27 28.25 -17.16 -7.69
N LYS A 28 26.93 -17.25 -7.46
CA LYS A 28 26.21 -18.56 -7.36
C LYS A 28 24.78 -18.57 -7.91
N THR A 29 24.22 -17.45 -8.35
CA THR A 29 22.83 -17.39 -8.86
C THR A 29 22.69 -17.94 -10.28
N SER A 30 23.74 -17.90 -11.10
CA SER A 30 23.75 -18.49 -12.46
C SER A 30 23.65 -20.02 -12.45
N ASN A 31 24.35 -20.69 -11.53
CA ASN A 31 24.35 -22.17 -11.46
C ASN A 31 23.01 -22.76 -10.98
N LYS A 32 22.26 -22.06 -10.12
CA LYS A 32 20.97 -22.57 -9.62
C LYS A 32 19.86 -22.55 -10.67
N VAL A 33 19.90 -21.63 -11.63
CA VAL A 33 18.92 -21.58 -12.72
C VAL A 33 19.15 -22.76 -13.68
N ASN A 34 20.43 -23.01 -14.04
CA ASN A 34 20.80 -24.13 -14.92
C ASN A 34 20.54 -25.52 -14.31
N GLU A 35 20.73 -25.68 -12.99
CA GLU A 35 20.43 -26.95 -12.31
C GLU A 35 18.93 -27.25 -12.28
N TRP A 36 18.10 -26.21 -12.26
CA TRP A 36 16.66 -26.30 -12.17
C TRP A 36 15.99 -26.59 -13.52
N ASP A 37 16.44 -25.92 -14.58
CA ASP A 37 16.00 -26.20 -15.95
C ASP A 37 16.34 -27.65 -16.35
N ASN A 38 17.51 -28.15 -15.94
CA ASN A 38 17.89 -29.55 -16.14
C ASN A 38 16.98 -30.55 -15.39
N GLN A 39 16.52 -30.23 -14.18
CA GLN A 39 15.59 -31.09 -13.43
C GLN A 39 14.21 -31.14 -14.07
N ILE A 40 13.71 -30.00 -14.57
CA ILE A 40 12.47 -29.92 -15.33
C ILE A 40 12.61 -30.76 -16.61
N GLU A 41 13.72 -30.62 -17.32
CA GLU A 41 13.98 -31.36 -18.55
C GLU A 41 14.02 -32.88 -18.31
N LEU A 42 14.72 -33.35 -17.28
CA LEU A 42 14.76 -34.76 -16.89
C LEU A 42 13.39 -35.30 -16.48
N LEU A 43 12.61 -34.51 -15.75
CA LEU A 43 11.25 -34.89 -15.38
C LEU A 43 10.32 -34.92 -16.60
N TRP A 44 10.49 -34.00 -17.58
CA TRP A 44 9.70 -34.02 -18.81
C TRP A 44 9.98 -35.29 -19.58
N GLU A 45 11.25 -35.56 -19.91
CA GLU A 45 11.64 -36.71 -20.72
C GLU A 45 11.16 -38.03 -20.09
N ASN A 46 11.37 -38.20 -18.78
CA ASN A 46 10.91 -39.38 -18.03
C ASN A 46 9.38 -39.54 -18.04
N ARG A 47 8.64 -38.43 -18.05
CA ARG A 47 7.17 -38.44 -18.03
C ARG A 47 6.58 -38.61 -19.41
N SER A 48 7.07 -37.89 -20.40
CA SER A 48 6.64 -38.02 -21.79
C SER A 48 6.93 -39.42 -22.35
N SER A 49 7.96 -40.12 -21.86
CA SER A 49 8.20 -41.52 -22.23
C SER A 49 7.20 -42.50 -21.63
N GLN A 50 6.51 -42.09 -20.55
CA GLN A 50 5.53 -42.92 -19.85
C GLN A 50 4.11 -42.70 -20.38
N ILE A 51 3.85 -41.81 -21.33
CA ILE A 51 2.51 -41.54 -21.85
C ILE A 51 2.53 -41.40 -23.37
N ASN A 52 1.45 -41.81 -24.04
CA ASN A 52 1.30 -41.49 -25.44
C ASN A 52 0.85 -40.01 -25.58
N LEU A 53 1.79 -39.12 -25.88
CA LEU A 53 1.48 -37.69 -26.08
C LEU A 53 0.49 -37.45 -27.23
N GLY A 54 0.30 -38.41 -28.14
CA GLY A 54 -0.74 -38.34 -29.17
C GLY A 54 -2.16 -38.24 -28.61
N ASP A 55 -2.39 -38.76 -27.40
CA ASP A 55 -3.68 -38.69 -26.71
C ASP A 55 -3.89 -37.33 -26.00
N TYR A 56 -2.81 -36.54 -25.83
CA TYR A 56 -2.83 -35.19 -25.26
C TYR A 56 -2.06 -34.21 -26.15
N PRO A 57 -2.57 -33.86 -27.35
CA PRO A 57 -1.87 -33.01 -28.30
C PRO A 57 -1.52 -31.62 -27.75
N ASN A 58 -2.19 -31.21 -26.68
CA ASN A 58 -2.00 -29.93 -26.02
C ASN A 58 -0.89 -29.96 -24.94
N ILE A 59 -0.31 -31.11 -24.63
CA ILE A 59 0.81 -31.25 -23.68
C ILE A 59 2.11 -31.44 -24.47
N ASN A 60 2.99 -30.46 -24.41
CA ASN A 60 4.31 -30.46 -25.01
C ASN A 60 5.32 -29.81 -24.05
N LYS A 61 6.62 -29.94 -24.35
CA LYS A 61 7.69 -29.46 -23.48
C LYS A 61 7.59 -27.96 -23.15
N LYS A 62 7.03 -27.14 -24.06
CA LYS A 62 6.91 -25.69 -23.88
C LYS A 62 5.76 -25.27 -22.97
N ASN A 63 4.73 -26.10 -22.84
CA ASN A 63 3.56 -25.82 -22.01
C ASN A 63 3.35 -26.86 -20.90
N TRP A 64 4.31 -27.77 -20.70
CA TRP A 64 4.30 -28.73 -19.62
C TRP A 64 4.72 -28.10 -18.29
N CYS A 65 3.79 -28.08 -17.34
CA CYS A 65 4.06 -27.53 -16.01
C CYS A 65 4.50 -28.58 -15.01
N GLY A 66 5.63 -29.25 -15.29
CA GLY A 66 6.24 -30.24 -14.40
C GLY A 66 6.35 -29.80 -12.92
N LEU A 67 6.37 -28.49 -12.68
CA LEU A 67 6.27 -27.84 -11.37
C LEU A 67 5.03 -28.18 -10.53
N TYR A 68 3.87 -28.36 -11.17
CA TYR A 68 2.58 -28.49 -10.45
C TYR A 68 2.17 -29.93 -10.16
N PHE A 69 2.86 -30.91 -10.76
CA PHE A 69 2.58 -32.34 -10.65
C PHE A 69 3.53 -33.06 -9.66
N GLY A 70 3.92 -32.37 -8.58
CA GLY A 70 5.04 -32.73 -7.69
C GLY A 70 5.27 -34.23 -7.38
N ASN A 71 6.53 -34.65 -7.58
CA ASN A 71 7.43 -35.61 -6.91
C ASN A 71 6.94 -36.83 -6.08
N LYS A 72 5.66 -37.24 -6.11
CA LYS A 72 5.25 -38.54 -5.55
C LYS A 72 4.88 -39.49 -6.67
N SER A 73 5.42 -40.71 -6.55
CA SER A 73 5.16 -41.91 -7.37
C SER A 73 3.81 -41.84 -8.07
N THR A 74 3.84 -41.42 -9.33
CA THR A 74 2.69 -41.46 -10.22
C THR A 74 2.35 -42.92 -10.49
N PRO A 75 1.06 -43.25 -10.54
CA PRO A 75 0.63 -44.59 -10.90
C PRO A 75 0.85 -44.89 -12.40
N GLU A 76 0.67 -46.15 -12.79
CA GLU A 76 0.84 -46.68 -14.15
C GLU A 76 -0.02 -45.94 -15.20
N GLN A 77 0.30 -46.11 -16.50
CA GLN A 77 -0.26 -45.35 -17.64
C GLN A 77 -1.78 -45.11 -17.61
N ASP A 78 -2.57 -46.15 -17.33
CA ASP A 78 -4.04 -46.06 -17.33
C ASP A 78 -4.60 -45.26 -16.14
N ASP A 79 -3.85 -45.15 -15.05
CA ASP A 79 -4.20 -44.34 -13.89
C ASP A 79 -3.79 -42.86 -14.11
N PHE A 80 -2.93 -42.56 -15.09
CA PHE A 80 -2.47 -41.19 -15.33
C PHE A 80 -3.57 -40.27 -15.90
N GLU A 81 -4.41 -40.75 -16.82
CA GLU A 81 -5.58 -39.99 -17.29
C GLU A 81 -6.55 -39.68 -16.17
N GLN A 82 -6.88 -40.71 -15.40
CA GLN A 82 -7.84 -40.61 -14.32
C GLN A 82 -7.30 -39.69 -13.23
N TYR A 83 -6.00 -39.77 -12.96
CA TYR A 83 -5.26 -38.85 -12.12
C TYR A 83 -5.36 -37.41 -12.65
N LEU A 84 -5.09 -37.16 -13.93
CA LEU A 84 -5.18 -35.80 -14.50
C LEU A 84 -6.60 -35.24 -14.46
N LYS A 85 -7.62 -36.04 -14.80
CA LYS A 85 -9.03 -35.66 -14.69
C LYS A 85 -9.40 -35.31 -13.25
N LYS A 86 -9.00 -36.15 -12.29
CA LYS A 86 -9.24 -35.92 -10.85
C LYS A 86 -8.49 -34.69 -10.34
N TYR A 87 -7.22 -34.54 -10.70
CA TYR A 87 -6.39 -33.39 -10.33
C TYR A 87 -6.95 -32.09 -10.89
N LYS A 88 -7.37 -32.07 -12.16
CA LYS A 88 -8.03 -30.92 -12.79
C LYS A 88 -9.31 -30.56 -12.05
N SER A 89 -10.18 -31.53 -11.80
CA SER A 89 -11.45 -31.33 -11.08
C SER A 89 -11.21 -30.76 -9.67
N ASN A 90 -10.28 -31.35 -8.92
CA ASN A 90 -9.91 -30.89 -7.59
C ASN A 90 -9.32 -29.47 -7.62
N THR A 91 -8.41 -29.20 -8.56
CA THR A 91 -7.81 -27.87 -8.73
C THR A 91 -8.87 -26.82 -9.08
N LEU A 92 -9.81 -27.15 -9.97
CA LEU A 92 -10.91 -26.25 -10.35
C LEU A 92 -11.81 -25.95 -9.15
N SER A 93 -12.26 -27.00 -8.46
CA SER A 93 -13.10 -26.87 -7.26
C SER A 93 -12.43 -26.02 -6.18
N ASN A 94 -11.15 -26.31 -5.88
CA ASN A 94 -10.38 -25.55 -4.90
C ASN A 94 -10.23 -24.09 -5.31
N THR A 95 -9.89 -23.82 -6.58
CA THR A 95 -9.69 -22.46 -7.09
C THR A 95 -11.00 -21.66 -7.04
N GLN A 96 -12.12 -22.27 -7.43
CA GLN A 96 -13.44 -21.63 -7.37
C GLN A 96 -13.96 -21.44 -5.94
N GLY A 97 -13.49 -22.26 -5.00
CA GLY A 97 -13.80 -22.12 -3.57
C GLY A 97 -12.99 -21.03 -2.85
N LEU A 98 -11.94 -20.48 -3.48
CA LEU A 98 -11.15 -19.40 -2.87
C LEU A 98 -11.95 -18.08 -2.86
N PRO A 99 -11.85 -17.29 -1.78
CA PRO A 99 -12.40 -15.94 -1.79
C PRO A 99 -11.76 -15.08 -2.89
N ASP A 100 -12.53 -14.19 -3.53
CA ASP A 100 -12.01 -13.26 -4.54
C ASP A 100 -10.86 -12.37 -4.03
N ALA A 101 -10.77 -12.18 -2.71
CA ALA A 101 -9.69 -11.43 -2.07
C ALA A 101 -8.35 -12.18 -2.04
N ASP A 102 -8.34 -13.51 -2.19
CA ASP A 102 -7.12 -14.31 -2.28
C ASP A 102 -6.56 -14.30 -3.71
N LEU A 103 -5.99 -13.15 -4.09
CA LEU A 103 -5.52 -12.91 -5.45
C LEU A 103 -4.41 -13.90 -5.88
N TYR A 104 -3.51 -14.28 -4.97
CA TYR A 104 -2.37 -15.13 -5.29
C TYR A 104 -2.79 -16.60 -5.37
N GLY A 105 -3.62 -17.09 -4.45
CA GLY A 105 -4.18 -18.44 -4.53
C GLY A 105 -5.02 -18.63 -5.79
N ASN A 106 -5.87 -17.65 -6.13
CA ASN A 106 -6.63 -17.68 -7.37
C ASN A 106 -5.72 -17.68 -8.61
N LEU A 107 -4.72 -16.79 -8.67
CA LEU A 107 -3.78 -16.74 -9.80
C LEU A 107 -3.05 -18.08 -10.00
N ASP A 108 -2.55 -18.67 -8.91
CA ASP A 108 -1.87 -19.97 -8.95
C ASP A 108 -2.79 -21.09 -9.43
N GLY A 109 -4.02 -21.15 -8.91
CA GLY A 109 -5.05 -22.10 -9.32
C GLY A 109 -5.38 -22.01 -10.81
N TYR A 110 -5.63 -20.79 -11.32
CA TYR A 110 -5.91 -20.60 -12.75
C TYR A 110 -4.69 -20.84 -13.65
N LYS A 111 -3.46 -20.57 -13.19
CA LYS A 111 -2.23 -20.96 -13.91
C LYS A 111 -2.09 -22.48 -14.03
N LYS A 112 -2.37 -23.24 -12.97
CA LYS A 112 -2.43 -24.71 -13.01
C LYS A 112 -3.49 -25.21 -13.99
N LEU A 113 -4.68 -24.62 -13.97
CA LEU A 113 -5.78 -24.98 -14.87
C LEU A 113 -5.47 -24.67 -16.32
N SER A 114 -4.96 -23.47 -16.61
CA SER A 114 -4.52 -23.06 -17.95
C SER A 114 -3.37 -23.92 -18.46
N CYS A 115 -2.53 -24.47 -17.58
CA CYS A 115 -1.53 -25.43 -18.02
C CYS A 115 -2.13 -26.73 -18.56
N MET A 116 -3.19 -27.24 -17.93
CA MET A 116 -3.88 -28.45 -18.37
C MET A 116 -4.78 -28.19 -19.59
N GLU A 117 -5.26 -26.96 -19.75
CA GLU A 117 -6.07 -26.53 -20.90
C GLU A 117 -5.57 -25.17 -21.42
N PRO A 118 -4.49 -25.15 -22.21
CA PRO A 118 -3.85 -23.92 -22.66
C PRO A 118 -4.74 -23.06 -23.55
N ASP A 119 -5.69 -23.67 -24.27
CA ASP A 119 -6.61 -22.99 -25.16
C ASP A 119 -7.93 -22.57 -24.47
N ASN A 120 -8.06 -22.82 -23.16
CA ASN A 120 -9.27 -22.45 -22.42
C ASN A 120 -9.27 -20.95 -22.11
N GLN A 121 -10.00 -20.19 -22.92
CA GLN A 121 -10.08 -18.73 -22.81
C GLN A 121 -10.53 -18.25 -21.43
N VAL A 122 -11.39 -18.99 -20.72
CA VAL A 122 -11.84 -18.62 -19.37
C VAL A 122 -10.67 -18.60 -18.38
N PHE A 123 -9.77 -19.59 -18.46
CA PHE A 123 -8.60 -19.64 -17.58
C PHE A 123 -7.59 -18.54 -17.93
N ILE A 124 -7.37 -18.29 -19.22
CA ILE A 124 -6.51 -17.20 -19.71
C ILE A 124 -7.02 -15.85 -19.20
N ASP A 125 -8.32 -15.57 -19.36
CA ASP A 125 -8.94 -14.32 -18.93
C ASP A 125 -8.86 -14.14 -17.42
N LYS A 126 -9.06 -15.21 -16.65
CA LYS A 126 -8.93 -15.20 -15.19
C LYS A 126 -7.48 -14.92 -14.75
N ILE A 127 -6.48 -15.52 -15.40
CA ILE A 127 -5.06 -15.21 -15.13
C ILE A 127 -4.80 -13.72 -15.34
N ALA A 128 -5.17 -13.18 -16.51
CA ALA A 128 -4.99 -11.77 -16.83
C ALA A 128 -5.69 -10.85 -15.82
N TYR A 129 -6.90 -11.22 -15.40
CA TYR A 129 -7.65 -10.52 -14.36
C TYR A 129 -6.88 -10.47 -13.02
N TYR A 130 -6.45 -11.60 -12.48
CA TYR A 130 -5.76 -11.62 -11.17
C TYR A 130 -4.38 -10.98 -11.24
N GLU A 131 -3.62 -11.13 -12.35
CA GLU A 131 -2.35 -10.43 -12.56
C GLU A 131 -2.55 -8.90 -12.55
N SER A 132 -3.59 -8.41 -13.23
CA SER A 132 -3.91 -6.97 -13.23
C SER A 132 -4.27 -6.46 -11.82
N LYS A 133 -5.02 -7.24 -11.04
CA LYS A 133 -5.41 -6.92 -9.66
C LYS A 133 -4.20 -6.89 -8.72
N ILE A 134 -3.31 -7.88 -8.83
CA ILE A 134 -2.06 -7.95 -8.05
C ILE A 134 -1.17 -6.75 -8.39
N LYS A 135 -0.98 -6.46 -9.67
CA LYS A 135 -0.19 -5.30 -10.12
C LYS A 135 -0.76 -3.99 -9.57
N SER A 136 -2.09 -3.80 -9.66
CA SER A 136 -2.77 -2.63 -9.09
C SER A 136 -2.56 -2.52 -7.57
N LYS A 137 -2.71 -3.63 -6.83
CA LYS A 137 -2.50 -3.67 -5.38
C LYS A 137 -1.06 -3.36 -4.99
N ASN A 138 -0.09 -3.91 -5.72
CA ASN A 138 1.34 -3.67 -5.49
C ASN A 138 1.72 -2.21 -5.77
N ASN A 139 1.23 -1.63 -6.87
CA ASN A 139 1.44 -0.21 -7.17
C ASN A 139 0.88 0.68 -6.06
N LYS A 140 -0.33 0.39 -5.58
CA LYS A 140 -0.93 1.13 -4.46
C LYS A 140 -0.09 1.03 -3.18
N ASN A 141 0.47 -0.15 -2.88
CA ASN A 141 1.35 -0.34 -1.72
C ASN A 141 2.67 0.44 -1.86
N ILE A 142 3.24 0.50 -3.08
CA ILE A 142 4.44 1.30 -3.37
C ILE A 142 4.15 2.79 -3.23
N GLU A 143 2.99 3.27 -3.69
CA GLU A 143 2.57 4.66 -3.49
C GLU A 143 2.39 4.99 -2.00
N ARG A 144 1.77 4.10 -1.23
CA ARG A 144 1.61 4.26 0.22
C ARG A 144 2.95 4.29 0.95
N SER A 145 3.91 3.44 0.60
CA SER A 145 5.22 3.40 1.29
C SER A 145 6.06 4.65 1.05
N LYS A 146 5.80 5.38 -0.04
CA LYS A 146 6.42 6.67 -0.34
C LYS A 146 5.64 7.86 0.22
N SER A 147 4.44 7.65 0.74
CA SER A 147 3.58 8.74 1.20
C SER A 147 4.14 9.42 2.44
N ALA A 148 3.96 10.73 2.52
CA ALA A 148 4.18 11.52 3.71
C ALA A 148 2.98 11.47 4.68
N TRP A 149 2.01 10.59 4.43
CA TRP A 149 0.80 10.49 5.25
C TRP A 149 0.69 9.14 5.96
N SER A 150 0.04 9.15 7.11
CA SER A 150 -0.23 7.98 7.93
C SER A 150 -1.70 7.92 8.35
N TYR A 151 -2.19 6.70 8.58
CA TYR A 151 -3.57 6.41 8.92
C TYR A 151 -3.64 5.77 10.30
N ARG A 152 -4.63 6.17 11.12
CA ARG A 152 -4.93 5.51 12.39
C ARG A 152 -6.43 5.48 12.67
N VAL A 153 -6.88 4.42 13.35
CA VAL A 153 -8.22 4.32 13.94
C VAL A 153 -8.08 4.54 15.43
N SER A 154 -9.02 5.28 16.01
CA SER A 154 -9.14 5.51 17.44
C SER A 154 -10.54 5.11 17.89
N THR A 155 -10.64 4.43 19.01
CA THR A 155 -11.91 4.15 19.66
C THR A 155 -11.98 4.98 20.93
N ASP A 156 -13.06 5.71 21.12
CA ASP A 156 -13.33 6.43 22.36
C ASP A 156 -13.69 5.42 23.46
N GLU A 157 -12.96 5.40 24.57
CA GLU A 157 -13.13 4.38 25.61
C GLU A 157 -14.48 4.49 26.36
N MET A 158 -15.03 5.70 26.45
CA MET A 158 -16.26 5.98 27.19
C MET A 158 -17.52 5.64 26.38
N THR A 159 -17.48 5.88 25.07
CA THR A 159 -18.63 5.75 24.17
C THR A 159 -18.51 4.57 23.19
N GLN A 160 -17.31 4.01 23.06
CA GLN A 160 -16.95 3.02 22.04
C GLN A 160 -17.12 3.53 20.60
N GLU A 161 -17.32 4.84 20.40
CA GLU A 161 -17.41 5.45 19.08
C GLU A 161 -16.03 5.44 18.40
N LYS A 162 -16.00 5.02 17.14
CA LYS A 162 -14.78 5.00 16.33
C LYS A 162 -14.60 6.33 15.61
N SER A 163 -13.35 6.78 15.58
CA SER A 163 -12.90 7.89 14.74
C SER A 163 -11.69 7.45 13.92
N ILE A 164 -11.62 7.92 12.70
CA ILE A 164 -10.53 7.63 11.78
C ILE A 164 -9.75 8.91 11.53
N TYR A 165 -8.42 8.80 11.50
CA TYR A 165 -7.54 9.93 11.27
C TYR A 165 -6.53 9.63 10.16
N LEU A 166 -6.31 10.63 9.32
CA LEU A 166 -5.26 10.70 8.33
C LEU A 166 -4.38 11.90 8.65
N SER A 167 -3.07 11.71 8.80
CA SER A 167 -2.14 12.77 9.21
C SER A 167 -0.92 12.86 8.32
N SER A 168 -0.46 14.08 8.03
CA SER A 168 0.83 14.30 7.38
C SER A 168 1.98 13.97 8.34
N ARG A 169 3.20 13.92 7.80
CA ARG A 169 4.41 14.07 8.60
C ARG A 169 4.41 15.43 9.29
N VAL A 170 5.19 15.49 10.37
CA VAL A 170 5.43 16.72 11.09
C VAL A 170 6.29 17.66 10.23
N GLY A 171 5.82 18.88 10.07
CA GLY A 171 6.53 20.01 9.51
C GLY A 171 6.99 20.98 10.60
N THR A 172 7.95 21.82 10.27
CA THR A 172 8.48 22.87 11.14
C THR A 172 8.50 24.20 10.39
N THR A 173 8.87 25.27 11.09
CA THR A 173 9.01 26.57 10.44
C THR A 173 10.24 26.65 9.56
N ILE A 174 10.11 27.30 8.39
CA ILE A 174 11.23 27.54 7.46
C ILE A 174 12.33 28.38 8.13
N LYS A 175 11.91 29.36 8.94
CA LYS A 175 12.79 30.14 9.82
C LYS A 175 12.54 29.69 11.25
N PRO A 176 13.58 29.32 12.02
CA PRO A 176 13.41 28.96 13.42
C PRO A 176 12.73 30.08 14.21
N MET A 177 11.79 29.70 15.08
CA MET A 177 11.13 30.63 16.00
C MET A 177 11.98 30.84 17.26
N SER A 178 11.87 32.02 17.85
CA SER A 178 12.54 32.39 19.09
C SER A 178 11.82 31.83 20.32
N PHE A 179 12.45 31.96 21.49
CA PHE A 179 11.81 31.61 22.76
C PHE A 179 10.56 32.48 22.98
N PRO A 180 9.40 31.92 23.39
CA PRO A 180 9.21 30.56 23.93
C PRO A 180 8.75 29.50 22.89
N TYR A 181 8.76 29.81 21.60
CA TYR A 181 8.21 28.96 20.54
C TYR A 181 9.25 28.14 19.77
N THR A 182 10.50 28.13 20.22
CA THR A 182 11.57 27.33 19.62
C THR A 182 11.17 25.86 19.50
N GLY A 183 11.40 25.27 18.33
CA GLY A 183 11.06 23.87 18.06
C GLY A 183 9.57 23.61 17.90
N THR A 184 8.75 24.64 17.61
CA THR A 184 7.33 24.40 17.30
C THR A 184 7.20 23.55 16.04
N GLU A 185 6.48 22.46 16.21
CA GLU A 185 6.17 21.46 15.21
C GLU A 185 4.69 21.57 14.84
N SER A 186 4.34 21.14 13.62
CA SER A 186 2.96 21.12 13.16
C SER A 186 2.69 19.96 12.22
N ALA A 187 1.46 19.45 12.16
CA ALA A 187 1.03 18.49 11.16
C ALA A 187 -0.41 18.74 10.71
N ILE A 188 -0.74 18.32 9.50
CA ILE A 188 -2.07 18.41 8.91
C ILE A 188 -2.83 17.14 9.24
N TYR A 189 -4.05 17.27 9.75
CA TYR A 189 -4.93 16.16 10.06
C TYR A 189 -6.26 16.27 9.33
N PHE A 190 -6.74 15.13 8.87
CA PHE A 190 -8.15 14.88 8.54
C PHE A 190 -8.70 13.86 9.54
N GLY A 191 -9.91 14.11 10.02
CA GLY A 191 -10.63 13.21 10.91
C GLY A 191 -12.05 12.97 10.43
N CYS A 192 -12.60 11.80 10.72
CA CYS A 192 -14.02 11.53 10.55
C CYS A 192 -14.53 10.59 11.65
N ASN A 193 -15.82 10.72 11.94
CA ASN A 193 -16.63 9.77 12.69
C ASN A 193 -17.96 9.57 11.95
N SER A 194 -18.90 8.80 12.51
CA SER A 194 -20.21 8.55 11.91
C SER A 194 -21.06 9.82 11.68
N LYS A 195 -20.72 10.93 12.35
CA LYS A 195 -21.50 12.18 12.34
C LYS A 195 -20.89 13.27 11.46
N SER A 196 -19.57 13.30 11.33
CA SER A 196 -18.87 14.47 10.80
C SER A 196 -17.48 14.14 10.26
N LYS A 197 -16.96 15.05 9.45
CA LYS A 197 -15.61 15.06 8.92
C LYS A 197 -15.00 16.43 9.14
N TRP A 198 -13.75 16.47 9.57
CA TRP A 198 -13.06 17.71 9.90
C TRP A 198 -11.60 17.65 9.44
N ALA A 199 -10.97 18.82 9.38
CA ALA A 199 -9.54 18.95 9.14
C ALA A 199 -8.97 20.02 10.05
N TYR A 200 -7.71 19.87 10.46
CA TYR A 200 -7.04 20.82 11.34
C TYR A 200 -5.53 20.76 11.17
N PHE A 201 -4.86 21.83 11.58
CA PHE A 201 -3.43 21.85 11.85
C PHE A 201 -3.23 21.64 13.35
N TRP A 202 -2.48 20.60 13.72
CA TRP A 202 -1.99 20.41 15.08
C TRP A 202 -0.67 21.15 15.24
N PHE A 203 -0.39 21.63 16.45
CA PHE A 203 0.88 22.24 16.83
C PHE A 203 1.40 21.68 18.15
N SER A 204 2.72 21.55 18.30
CA SER A 204 3.32 21.12 19.58
C SER A 204 3.19 22.21 20.67
N ASN A 205 3.29 23.48 20.27
CA ASN A 205 3.01 24.66 21.10
C ASN A 205 1.69 25.33 20.68
N GLN A 206 0.96 25.90 21.63
CA GLN A 206 -0.30 26.57 21.36
C GLN A 206 -0.09 27.77 20.41
N PRO A 207 -0.81 27.83 19.27
CA PRO A 207 -0.79 29.00 18.40
C PRO A 207 -1.33 30.24 19.12
N ASN A 208 -0.58 31.35 19.02
CA ASN A 208 -0.95 32.65 19.55
C ASN A 208 -0.99 33.67 18.40
N ILE A 209 -2.15 33.83 17.76
CA ILE A 209 -2.28 34.56 16.49
C ILE A 209 -2.72 36.00 16.73
N ARG A 210 -2.01 36.99 16.17
CA ARG A 210 -2.23 38.42 16.48
C ARG A 210 -3.49 39.03 15.85
N ASN A 211 -3.81 38.63 14.61
CA ASN A 211 -4.88 39.25 13.81
C ASN A 211 -6.10 38.33 13.68
N ASP A 212 -6.40 37.57 14.73
CA ASP A 212 -7.62 36.80 14.78
C ASP A 212 -8.83 37.66 15.14
N GLN A 213 -10.02 37.14 14.87
CA GLN A 213 -11.27 37.73 15.34
C GLN A 213 -11.77 36.90 16.51
N THR A 214 -11.79 37.50 17.69
CA THR A 214 -12.40 36.93 18.88
C THR A 214 -13.89 36.66 18.64
N LYS A 215 -14.33 35.45 18.94
CA LYS A 215 -15.75 35.02 18.95
C LYS A 215 -16.06 34.42 20.32
N SER A 216 -17.31 34.00 20.54
CA SER A 216 -17.70 33.37 21.80
C SER A 216 -17.04 31.99 21.95
N GLY A 217 -15.95 31.91 22.71
CA GLY A 217 -15.24 30.66 23.03
C GLY A 217 -14.20 30.19 22.01
N TYR A 218 -14.00 30.94 20.91
CA TYR A 218 -13.00 30.62 19.90
C TYR A 218 -12.52 31.86 19.16
N SER A 219 -11.43 31.72 18.43
CA SER A 219 -10.88 32.72 17.52
C SER A 219 -11.04 32.30 16.08
N LEU A 220 -11.35 33.24 15.20
CA LEU A 220 -11.38 33.05 13.75
C LEU A 220 -10.15 33.71 13.12
N SER A 221 -9.25 32.90 12.56
CA SER A 221 -8.04 33.38 11.89
C SER A 221 -8.19 33.29 10.37
N LYS A 222 -7.79 34.36 9.68
CA LYS A 222 -7.57 34.36 8.22
C LYS A 222 -6.06 34.40 7.99
N SER A 223 -5.56 33.47 7.21
CA SER A 223 -4.13 33.26 7.00
C SER A 223 -3.85 32.94 5.54
N ARG A 224 -2.56 32.91 5.18
CA ARG A 224 -2.12 32.56 3.83
C ARG A 224 -1.60 31.14 3.81
N ILE A 225 -1.86 30.42 2.73
CA ILE A 225 -1.37 29.06 2.52
C ILE A 225 -0.94 28.93 1.07
N SER A 226 0.16 28.24 0.80
CA SER A 226 0.59 27.93 -0.57
C SER A 226 0.63 26.44 -0.84
N PHE A 227 0.22 26.03 -2.04
CA PHE A 227 0.29 24.65 -2.53
C PHE A 227 1.20 24.58 -3.76
N ASP A 228 2.41 24.05 -3.64
CA ASP A 228 3.44 24.10 -4.70
C ASP A 228 3.59 25.51 -5.31
N ASP A 229 3.70 26.51 -4.42
CA ASP A 229 3.84 27.94 -4.73
C ASP A 229 2.57 28.67 -5.24
N GLU A 230 1.43 27.97 -5.38
CA GLU A 230 0.13 28.62 -5.59
C GLU A 230 -0.42 29.17 -4.26
N LEU A 231 -0.38 30.50 -4.09
CA LEU A 231 -0.82 31.19 -2.87
C LEU A 231 -2.34 31.39 -2.81
N GLU A 232 -2.95 30.98 -1.71
CA GLU A 232 -4.37 31.16 -1.39
C GLU A 232 -4.58 31.63 0.05
N ASN A 233 -5.83 31.98 0.36
CA ASN A 233 -6.26 32.29 1.72
C ASN A 233 -6.93 31.08 2.37
N ILE A 234 -6.68 30.90 3.66
CA ILE A 234 -7.33 29.88 4.48
C ILE A 234 -8.01 30.53 5.67
N THR A 235 -9.20 30.04 6.00
CA THR A 235 -9.93 30.43 7.22
C THR A 235 -9.92 29.28 8.19
N MET A 236 -9.48 29.55 9.42
CA MET A 236 -9.38 28.57 10.48
C MET A 236 -10.05 29.09 11.75
N THR A 237 -10.50 28.16 12.59
CA THR A 237 -11.00 28.43 13.93
C THR A 237 -10.14 27.75 14.97
N GLN A 238 -9.90 28.41 16.09
CA GLN A 238 -9.13 27.86 17.20
C GLN A 238 -9.92 28.11 18.48
N GLU A 239 -10.28 27.05 19.20
CA GLU A 239 -10.74 27.19 20.58
C GLU A 239 -9.62 27.78 21.44
N TRP A 240 -9.94 28.70 22.35
CA TRP A 240 -8.91 29.35 23.15
C TRP A 240 -8.13 28.33 23.99
N GLY A 241 -6.80 28.44 24.02
CA GLY A 241 -5.95 27.43 24.68
C GLY A 241 -5.59 26.23 23.79
N SER A 242 -6.30 26.02 22.68
CA SER A 242 -6.16 24.81 21.88
C SER A 242 -4.89 24.80 21.04
N LYS A 243 -4.29 23.60 20.91
CA LYS A 243 -3.19 23.29 19.99
C LYS A 243 -3.66 22.96 18.57
N PHE A 244 -4.97 23.09 18.31
CA PHE A 244 -5.59 22.72 17.05
C PHE A 244 -6.20 23.95 16.38
N MET A 245 -5.79 24.21 15.14
CA MET A 245 -6.44 25.18 14.27
C MET A 245 -7.30 24.44 13.24
N HIS A 246 -8.61 24.43 13.46
CA HIS A 246 -9.57 23.74 12.61
C HIS A 246 -9.80 24.51 11.31
N VAL A 247 -9.76 23.82 10.19
CA VAL A 247 -10.00 24.39 8.87
C VAL A 247 -11.50 24.47 8.65
N ARG A 248 -12.00 25.66 8.32
CA ARG A 248 -13.44 25.90 8.17
C ARG A 248 -14.07 25.09 7.02
N TYR A 249 -13.29 24.78 6.00
CA TYR A 249 -13.73 24.06 4.79
C TYR A 249 -12.81 22.86 4.51
N PRO A 250 -13.00 21.72 5.21
CA PRO A 250 -12.12 20.56 5.08
C PRO A 250 -12.11 19.95 3.67
N ASP A 251 -13.23 19.97 2.95
CA ASP A 251 -13.31 19.45 1.58
C ASP A 251 -12.58 20.33 0.55
N TRP A 252 -12.47 21.63 0.81
CA TRP A 252 -11.62 22.49 -0.02
C TRP A 252 -10.15 22.14 0.17
N LEU A 253 -9.72 21.94 1.42
CA LEU A 253 -8.32 21.61 1.71
C LEU A 253 -7.91 20.28 1.08
N SER A 254 -8.74 19.24 1.18
CA SER A 254 -8.41 17.95 0.57
C SER A 254 -8.35 18.01 -0.96
N LYS A 255 -9.23 18.78 -1.60
CA LYS A 255 -9.14 19.02 -3.04
C LYS A 255 -7.83 19.73 -3.40
N LYS A 256 -7.43 20.73 -2.63
CA LYS A 256 -6.18 21.48 -2.87
C LYS A 256 -4.92 20.65 -2.65
N LEU A 257 -4.92 19.72 -1.70
CA LEU A 257 -3.79 18.80 -1.44
C LEU A 257 -3.61 17.71 -2.50
N THR A 258 -4.61 17.47 -3.35
CA THR A 258 -4.57 16.36 -4.31
C THR A 258 -3.53 16.63 -5.40
N GLY A 259 -2.48 15.82 -5.41
CA GLY A 259 -1.40 15.92 -6.41
C GLY A 259 -0.38 17.03 -6.12
N LYS A 260 -0.34 17.51 -4.88
CA LYS A 260 0.65 18.48 -4.42
C LYS A 260 1.77 17.80 -3.64
N ASP A 261 2.92 18.44 -3.59
CA ASP A 261 4.10 17.91 -2.91
C ASP A 261 4.41 18.69 -1.64
N ILE A 262 4.30 20.03 -1.69
CA ILE A 262 4.64 20.92 -0.60
C ILE A 262 3.48 21.87 -0.29
N VAL A 263 3.16 21.97 1.00
CA VAL A 263 2.28 23.01 1.52
C VAL A 263 3.04 23.92 2.47
N LYS A 264 2.80 25.22 2.39
CA LYS A 264 3.33 26.18 3.37
C LYS A 264 2.17 26.96 4.00
N LEU A 265 2.08 26.96 5.33
CA LEU A 265 1.10 27.74 6.08
C LEU A 265 1.79 28.92 6.75
N GLU A 266 1.33 30.13 6.46
CA GLU A 266 1.81 31.34 7.12
C GLU A 266 0.84 31.78 8.21
N LEU A 267 1.36 31.99 9.42
CA LEU A 267 0.63 32.47 10.58
C LEU A 267 1.29 33.73 11.13
N ASP A 268 0.51 34.77 11.43
CA ASP A 268 1.01 35.96 12.14
C ASP A 268 1.04 35.69 13.65
N TRP A 269 2.15 35.10 14.09
CA TRP A 269 2.36 34.60 15.43
C TRP A 269 2.88 35.71 16.35
N HIS A 270 2.27 35.83 17.52
CA HIS A 270 2.62 36.84 18.52
C HIS A 270 4.09 36.73 18.94
N GLY A 271 4.87 37.80 18.76
CA GLY A 271 6.30 37.86 19.08
C GLY A 271 7.24 37.39 17.96
N GLU A 272 6.76 36.60 17.00
CA GLU A 272 7.59 36.09 15.88
C GLU A 272 7.26 36.76 14.54
N GLY A 273 6.06 37.36 14.42
CA GLY A 273 5.55 37.84 13.15
C GLY A 273 5.13 36.68 12.24
N ARG A 274 5.47 36.74 10.96
CA ARG A 274 5.06 35.74 9.97
C ARG A 274 5.87 34.45 10.08
N ALA A 275 5.38 33.51 10.89
CA ALA A 275 5.90 32.16 10.96
C ALA A 275 5.35 31.33 9.78
N ILE A 276 6.23 30.66 9.04
CA ILE A 276 5.85 29.85 7.87
C ILE A 276 6.21 28.40 8.14
N PHE A 277 5.20 27.55 8.33
CA PHE A 277 5.35 26.11 8.48
C PHE A 277 5.35 25.44 7.11
N SER A 278 6.23 24.46 6.89
CA SER A 278 6.31 23.70 5.63
C SER A 278 6.00 22.23 5.86
N TYR A 279 5.16 21.67 5.00
CA TYR A 279 4.68 20.29 5.08
C TYR A 279 4.99 19.55 3.78
N ASP A 280 5.59 18.36 3.89
CA ASP A 280 5.60 17.36 2.81
C ASP A 280 4.24 16.67 2.79
N VAL A 281 3.53 16.81 1.66
CA VAL A 281 2.20 16.26 1.46
C VAL A 281 2.15 15.23 0.32
N GLN A 282 3.32 14.78 -0.15
CA GLN A 282 3.42 13.78 -1.21
C GLN A 282 2.63 12.51 -0.87
N GLY A 283 2.00 11.93 -1.90
CA GLY A 283 1.22 10.70 -1.74
C GLY A 283 -0.09 10.86 -0.97
N PHE A 284 -0.65 12.07 -0.88
CA PHE A 284 -1.94 12.33 -0.23
C PHE A 284 -3.10 11.56 -0.87
N LYS A 285 -3.24 11.65 -2.21
CA LYS A 285 -4.41 11.14 -2.96
C LYS A 285 -4.76 9.67 -2.67
N PRO A 286 -3.84 8.69 -2.78
CA PRO A 286 -4.18 7.29 -2.56
C PRO A 286 -4.65 7.02 -1.12
N LEU A 287 -3.99 7.63 -0.12
CA LEU A 287 -4.37 7.46 1.29
C LEU A 287 -5.65 8.22 1.66
N TYR A 288 -5.90 9.38 1.05
CA TYR A 288 -7.15 10.08 1.25
C TYR A 288 -8.35 9.31 0.68
N SER A 289 -8.18 8.66 -0.47
CA SER A 289 -9.23 7.77 -1.01
C SER A 289 -9.54 6.61 -0.07
N ASP A 290 -8.52 6.04 0.57
CA ASP A 290 -8.71 4.99 1.57
C ASP A 290 -9.43 5.54 2.82
N PHE A 291 -8.97 6.68 3.33
CA PHE A 291 -9.60 7.40 4.42
C PHE A 291 -11.09 7.62 4.18
N VAL A 292 -11.47 8.15 3.01
CA VAL A 292 -12.89 8.38 2.66
C VAL A 292 -13.68 7.07 2.63
N LYS A 293 -13.11 5.99 2.09
CA LYS A 293 -13.76 4.68 2.07
C LYS A 293 -14.00 4.15 3.48
N GLU A 294 -12.99 4.20 4.34
CA GLU A 294 -13.12 3.73 5.73
C GLU A 294 -14.12 4.59 6.52
N CYS A 295 -14.11 5.92 6.33
CA CYS A 295 -15.12 6.82 6.91
C CYS A 295 -16.56 6.42 6.54
N SER A 296 -16.79 5.90 5.33
CA SER A 296 -18.13 5.47 4.89
C SER A 296 -18.63 4.18 5.55
N THR A 297 -17.80 3.52 6.35
CA THR A 297 -18.14 2.27 7.07
C THR A 297 -18.39 2.47 8.56
N LEU A 298 -18.25 3.70 9.07
CA LEU A 298 -18.55 4.09 10.46
C LEU A 298 -20.03 4.35 10.66
#